data_AF-A0A0C9WJ42-F1
#
_entry.id   AF-A0A0C9WJ42-F1
#
_cell.length_a   1.000
_cell.length_b   1.000
_cell.length_c   1.000
_cell.angle_alpha   90.00
_cell.angle_beta   90.00
_cell.angle_gamma   90.00
#
_symmetry.space_group_name_H-M   'P 1'
#
loop_
_entity.id
_entity.type
_entity.pdbx_description
1 polymer ?
#
loop_
_entity_poly.entity_id
_entity_poly.type
_entity_poly.pdbx_seq_one_letter_code
_entity_poly.pdbx_strand_id
1 'polypeptide(L)'
;MTPTDPPPYQEIDEAAQNRSLSSKTLEQPIGPVYMHYVVFAEDEPMESRRPIYDNDRSMGRILVKSVPPPHTVRTISRVLRRIEGFNASDASQLFVPLSNRVPEEDSTYVNLSGHSPSVGLLSVGQPLALVVHSEASLRSKERVETSSELLETCNINYVHYRLYSEEGALVSKRSFKEGDPSLGRLNILSIRPPHTVWTLRKRIAKVEDLDPSGLQILADIFSETAGRHRVKRWLVYVVLSMRLPHWREW
;
A
#
# COMPACT_ATOMS: atom_id res chain seq x y z
N MET A 1 43.14 -63.43 -31.92
CA MET A 1 42.29 -64.34 -31.13
C MET A 1 41.15 -63.51 -30.57
N THR A 2 39.94 -63.76 -31.06
CA THR A 2 38.69 -63.09 -30.65
C THR A 2 38.28 -63.50 -29.23
N PRO A 3 37.61 -62.62 -28.46
CA PRO A 3 37.06 -62.92 -27.15
C PRO A 3 35.69 -63.62 -27.26
N THR A 4 35.44 -64.55 -26.34
CA THR A 4 34.19 -65.30 -26.20
C THR A 4 33.47 -64.82 -24.94
N ASP A 5 32.29 -64.21 -25.10
CA ASP A 5 31.32 -64.02 -24.01
C ASP A 5 30.54 -65.31 -23.73
N PRO A 6 30.15 -65.53 -22.47
CA PRO A 6 28.80 -66.01 -22.16
C PRO A 6 28.12 -65.22 -21.01
N PRO A 7 26.80 -65.40 -20.80
CA PRO A 7 25.86 -64.30 -20.53
C PRO A 7 25.13 -64.46 -19.17
N PRO A 8 23.82 -64.14 -19.03
CA PRO A 8 23.28 -63.07 -18.20
C PRO A 8 22.56 -63.56 -16.93
N TYR A 9 22.35 -62.67 -15.95
CA TYR A 9 21.33 -62.85 -14.90
C TYR A 9 20.43 -61.61 -14.79
N GLN A 10 19.12 -61.88 -14.77
CA GLN A 10 17.98 -60.95 -14.81
C GLN A 10 17.42 -60.60 -13.43
N GLU A 11 16.60 -59.53 -13.42
CA GLU A 11 15.46 -59.18 -12.53
C GLU A 11 15.75 -58.87 -11.05
N ILE A 12 15.21 -57.80 -10.46
CA ILE A 12 13.76 -57.52 -10.37
C ILE A 12 13.44 -56.01 -10.32
N ASP A 13 12.37 -55.64 -11.03
CA ASP A 13 11.59 -54.41 -10.92
C ASP A 13 11.01 -54.22 -9.51
N GLU A 14 11.06 -53.00 -8.96
CA GLU A 14 10.02 -52.39 -8.10
C GLU A 14 10.44 -51.00 -7.59
N ALA A 15 10.31 -49.97 -8.44
CA ALA A 15 10.11 -48.56 -8.01
C ALA A 15 9.73 -47.61 -9.17
N ALA A 16 9.44 -48.10 -10.37
CA ALA A 16 8.95 -47.30 -11.48
C ALA A 16 7.44 -47.06 -11.36
N GLN A 17 7.00 -46.37 -10.32
CA GLN A 17 5.66 -45.75 -10.30
C GLN A 17 5.62 -44.62 -9.27
N ASN A 18 6.19 -43.46 -9.57
CA ASN A 18 5.63 -42.18 -9.13
C ASN A 18 6.17 -40.99 -9.93
N ARG A 19 5.34 -40.60 -10.91
CA ARG A 19 5.13 -39.23 -11.42
C ARG A 19 6.32 -38.51 -12.06
N SER A 20 6.39 -38.70 -13.38
CA SER A 20 6.37 -37.57 -14.31
C SER A 20 5.42 -36.46 -13.84
N LEU A 21 6.02 -35.36 -13.39
CA LEU A 21 5.56 -33.98 -13.52
C LEU A 21 6.87 -33.18 -13.38
N SER A 22 7.70 -33.18 -14.43
CA SER A 22 7.74 -32.03 -15.33
C SER A 22 7.62 -30.76 -14.49
N SER A 23 8.77 -30.31 -14.01
CA SER A 23 8.98 -28.94 -13.56
C SER A 23 8.57 -28.02 -14.70
N LYS A 24 7.26 -27.76 -14.80
CA LYS A 24 6.73 -26.59 -15.46
C LYS A 24 7.22 -25.42 -14.62
N THR A 25 8.45 -25.01 -14.88
CA THR A 25 8.82 -23.60 -14.83
C THR A 25 7.74 -22.90 -15.64
N LEU A 26 6.75 -22.35 -14.95
CA LEU A 26 5.82 -21.42 -15.54
C LEU A 26 6.69 -20.20 -15.86
N GLU A 27 7.27 -20.22 -17.06
CA GLU A 27 7.70 -19.04 -17.79
C GLU A 27 6.48 -18.13 -17.87
N GLN A 28 6.23 -17.35 -16.82
CA GLN A 28 5.31 -16.23 -16.92
C GLN A 28 5.91 -15.35 -18.01
N PRO A 29 5.12 -14.94 -19.03
CA PRO A 29 5.61 -14.01 -20.02
C PRO A 29 6.23 -12.82 -19.29
N ILE A 30 7.45 -12.44 -19.65
CA ILE A 30 8.21 -11.33 -19.05
C ILE A 30 7.49 -10.04 -19.40
N GLY A 31 6.38 -9.82 -18.70
CA GLY A 31 5.60 -8.60 -18.75
C GLY A 31 6.39 -7.46 -18.11
N PRO A 32 6.04 -6.22 -18.44
CA PRO A 32 6.62 -5.07 -17.76
C PRO A 32 6.42 -5.18 -16.25
N VAL A 33 7.52 -5.13 -15.49
CA VAL A 33 7.49 -5.09 -14.02
C VAL A 33 7.26 -3.66 -13.58
N TYR A 34 6.24 -3.45 -12.74
CA TYR A 34 5.85 -2.14 -12.23
C TYR A 34 6.05 -2.02 -10.72
N MET A 35 6.43 -0.83 -10.27
CA MET A 35 6.35 -0.41 -8.89
C MET A 35 5.14 0.52 -8.70
N HIS A 36 4.39 0.27 -7.63
CA HIS A 36 3.25 1.08 -7.22
C HIS A 36 3.69 2.03 -6.11
N TYR A 37 3.22 3.28 -6.15
CA TYR A 37 3.56 4.27 -5.15
C TYR A 37 2.40 5.22 -4.87
N VAL A 38 2.39 5.82 -3.69
CA VAL A 38 1.50 6.91 -3.28
C VAL A 38 2.37 8.06 -2.79
N VAL A 39 2.01 9.28 -3.15
CA VAL A 39 2.72 10.48 -2.68
C VAL A 39 1.87 11.22 -1.68
N PHE A 40 2.49 11.60 -0.56
CA PHE A 40 1.90 12.43 0.47
C PHE A 40 2.59 13.78 0.49
N ALA A 41 1.81 14.86 0.47
CA ALA A 41 2.24 16.17 0.89
C ALA A 41 1.51 16.51 2.17
N GLU A 42 2.26 16.95 3.18
CA GLU A 42 1.73 17.09 4.54
C GLU A 42 1.03 15.79 4.98
N ASP A 43 -0.22 15.88 5.45
CA ASP A 43 -1.00 14.75 5.96
C ASP A 43 -1.99 14.17 4.94
N GLU A 44 -1.83 14.49 3.64
CA GLU A 44 -2.76 14.04 2.60
C GLU A 44 -2.11 13.31 1.43
N PRO A 45 -2.76 12.23 0.93
CA PRO A 45 -2.39 11.65 -0.33
C PRO A 45 -2.65 12.67 -1.45
N MET A 46 -1.72 12.78 -2.37
CA MET A 46 -1.86 13.61 -3.57
C MET A 46 -2.34 12.78 -4.75
N GLU A 47 -3.05 13.42 -5.66
CA GLU A 47 -3.29 12.86 -6.98
C GLU A 47 -1.93 12.67 -7.71
N SER A 48 -1.64 11.43 -8.09
CA SER A 48 -0.46 11.10 -8.89
C SER A 48 -0.61 11.69 -10.29
N ARG A 49 0.50 12.14 -10.89
CA ARG A 49 0.49 12.51 -12.32
C ARG A 49 0.31 11.32 -13.25
N ARG A 50 0.54 10.11 -12.74
CA ARG A 50 0.45 8.84 -13.46
C ARG A 50 -0.56 7.92 -12.78
N PRO A 51 -1.82 8.37 -12.59
CA PRO A 51 -2.81 7.60 -11.85
C PRO A 51 -3.08 6.29 -12.58
N ILE A 52 -3.33 5.23 -11.81
CA ILE A 52 -3.65 3.91 -12.35
C ILE A 52 -5.16 3.68 -12.34
N TYR A 53 -5.84 4.22 -11.34
CA TYR A 53 -7.23 3.93 -11.04
C TYR A 53 -8.09 5.19 -11.13
N ASP A 54 -9.27 5.07 -11.72
CA ASP A 54 -10.23 6.17 -11.84
C ASP A 54 -10.84 6.55 -10.48
N ASN A 55 -11.14 5.53 -9.68
CA ASN A 55 -11.78 5.68 -8.37
C ASN A 55 -10.80 6.10 -7.26
N ASP A 56 -9.50 5.94 -7.47
CA ASP A 56 -8.43 6.40 -6.58
C ASP A 56 -7.21 6.84 -7.37
N ARG A 57 -7.16 8.14 -7.68
CA ARG A 57 -6.09 8.74 -8.48
C ARG A 57 -4.83 9.05 -7.65
N SER A 58 -4.78 8.65 -6.38
CA SER A 58 -3.60 8.87 -5.53
C SER A 58 -2.45 7.89 -5.81
N MET A 59 -2.78 6.70 -6.32
CA MET A 59 -1.78 5.68 -6.63
C MET A 59 -1.23 5.86 -8.05
N GLY A 60 0.09 5.95 -8.14
CA GLY A 60 0.83 5.93 -9.39
C GLY A 60 1.61 4.64 -9.63
N ARG A 61 1.98 4.38 -10.88
CA ARG A 61 2.93 3.31 -11.25
C ARG A 61 4.09 3.83 -12.10
N ILE A 62 5.25 3.22 -11.90
CA ILE A 62 6.38 3.33 -12.80
C ILE A 62 6.94 1.96 -13.15
N LEU A 63 7.53 1.87 -14.34
CA LEU A 63 8.30 0.71 -14.75
C LEU A 63 9.57 0.61 -13.90
N VAL A 64 9.87 -0.58 -13.39
CA VAL A 64 11.11 -0.84 -12.64
C VAL A 64 12.35 -0.45 -13.45
N LYS A 65 12.35 -0.77 -14.75
CA LYS A 65 13.44 -0.42 -15.69
C LYS A 65 13.66 1.09 -15.87
N SER A 66 12.73 1.95 -15.46
CA SER A 66 12.88 3.40 -15.52
C SER A 66 13.67 3.97 -14.33
N VAL A 67 13.96 3.16 -13.31
CA VAL A 67 14.82 3.55 -12.19
C VAL A 67 16.26 3.17 -12.54
N PRO A 68 17.21 4.12 -12.56
CA PRO A 68 18.60 3.79 -12.86
C PRO A 68 19.21 2.98 -11.71
N PRO A 69 20.11 2.02 -11.98
CA PRO A 69 20.97 1.44 -10.96
C PRO A 69 21.92 2.51 -10.36
N PRO A 70 22.30 2.41 -9.08
CA PRO A 70 21.82 1.43 -8.09
C PRO A 70 20.39 1.75 -7.62
N HIS A 71 19.58 0.72 -7.44
CA HIS A 71 18.20 0.81 -6.97
C HIS A 71 18.12 1.07 -5.46
N THR A 72 18.63 2.21 -5.02
CA THR A 72 18.53 2.65 -3.62
C THR A 72 17.30 3.52 -3.40
N VAL A 73 16.91 3.67 -2.13
CA VAL A 73 15.86 4.61 -1.71
C VAL A 73 16.08 6.00 -2.28
N ARG A 74 17.31 6.53 -2.20
CA ARG A 74 17.65 7.84 -2.76
C ARG A 74 17.35 7.94 -4.26
N THR A 75 17.72 6.90 -5.03
CA THR A 75 17.50 6.88 -6.48
C THR A 75 16.00 6.80 -6.81
N ILE A 76 15.26 5.96 -6.09
CA ILE A 76 13.81 5.82 -6.26
C ILE A 76 13.10 7.12 -5.88
N SER A 77 13.37 7.67 -4.70
CA SER A 77 12.82 8.95 -4.23
C SER A 77 13.06 10.08 -5.24
N ARG A 78 14.28 10.18 -5.79
CA ARG A 78 14.59 11.17 -6.84
C ARG A 78 13.74 10.99 -8.09
N VAL A 79 13.57 9.76 -8.56
CA VAL A 79 12.74 9.47 -9.74
C VAL A 79 11.28 9.81 -9.46
N LEU A 80 10.74 9.40 -8.31
CA LEU A 80 9.35 9.67 -7.91
C LEU A 80 9.10 11.18 -7.75
N ARG A 81 9.99 11.91 -7.07
CA ARG A 81 9.90 13.39 -6.96
C ARG A 81 9.84 14.04 -8.34
N ARG A 82 10.76 13.66 -9.23
CA ARG A 82 10.84 14.23 -10.58
C ARG A 82 9.57 13.98 -11.41
N ILE A 83 9.07 12.74 -11.45
CA ILE A 83 7.88 12.43 -12.26
C ILE A 83 6.61 13.05 -11.68
N GLU A 84 6.58 13.26 -10.37
CA GLU A 84 5.49 13.95 -9.68
C GLU A 84 5.67 15.48 -9.69
N GLY A 85 6.79 16.00 -10.19
CA GLY A 85 7.02 17.43 -10.40
C GLY A 85 7.49 18.22 -9.20
N PHE A 86 8.11 17.54 -8.23
CA PHE A 86 8.82 18.13 -7.10
C PHE A 86 10.28 18.46 -7.44
N ASN A 87 10.86 19.39 -6.72
CA ASN A 87 12.24 19.80 -6.89
C ASN A 87 13.21 18.75 -6.31
N ALA A 88 14.44 18.76 -6.81
CA ALA A 88 15.47 17.84 -6.32
C ALA A 88 15.84 18.09 -4.85
N SER A 89 15.75 19.35 -4.40
CA SER A 89 16.03 19.84 -3.06
C SER A 89 14.92 19.58 -2.05
N ASP A 90 13.72 19.20 -2.50
CA ASP A 90 12.60 18.98 -1.59
C ASP A 90 12.91 17.79 -0.68
N ALA A 91 12.86 18.01 0.63
CA ALA A 91 13.06 16.98 1.61
C ALA A 91 11.93 15.94 1.49
N SER A 92 12.30 14.66 1.43
CA SER A 92 11.33 13.58 1.37
C SER A 92 11.80 12.35 2.11
N GLN A 93 10.84 11.58 2.60
CA GLN A 93 11.04 10.28 3.24
C GLN A 93 10.34 9.21 2.42
N LEU A 94 10.96 8.04 2.28
CA LEU A 94 10.37 6.92 1.55
C LEU A 94 10.11 5.75 2.50
N PHE A 95 8.89 5.25 2.51
CA PHE A 95 8.50 4.04 3.25
C PHE A 95 8.33 2.89 2.26
N VAL A 96 9.00 1.77 2.55
CA VAL A 96 9.18 0.64 1.64
C VAL A 96 8.89 -0.66 2.41
N PRO A 97 7.62 -1.12 2.51
CA PRO A 97 6.37 -0.58 1.94
C PRO A 97 5.70 0.53 2.77
N LEU A 98 4.58 1.07 2.27
CA LEU A 98 3.74 2.10 2.92
C LEU A 98 3.31 1.76 4.36
N SER A 99 3.20 0.48 4.72
CA SER A 99 2.88 0.06 6.09
C SER A 99 4.06 0.16 7.07
N ASN A 100 5.28 0.43 6.60
CA ASN A 100 6.43 0.57 7.49
C ASN A 100 6.24 1.74 8.45
N ARG A 101 6.73 1.54 9.67
CA ARG A 101 6.68 2.55 10.74
C ARG A 101 7.83 3.55 10.68
N VAL A 102 8.89 3.22 9.94
CA VAL A 102 10.11 4.02 9.84
C VAL A 102 10.43 4.18 8.36
N PRO A 103 10.80 5.39 7.90
CA PRO A 103 11.29 5.57 6.54
C PRO A 103 12.63 4.87 6.36
N GLU A 104 12.87 4.37 5.15
CA GLU A 104 14.13 3.71 4.82
C GLU A 104 15.25 4.74 4.61
N GLU A 105 16.48 4.31 4.91
CA GLU A 105 17.67 5.13 4.68
C GLU A 105 17.96 5.27 3.18
N ASP A 106 18.46 6.45 2.77
CA ASP A 106 18.78 6.78 1.37
C ASP A 106 19.73 5.78 0.69
N SER A 107 20.63 5.18 1.47
CA SER A 107 21.64 4.21 1.03
C SER A 107 21.08 2.79 0.88
N THR A 108 19.92 2.49 1.50
CA THR A 108 19.31 1.17 1.50
C THR A 108 18.94 0.74 0.07
N TYR A 109 19.37 -0.45 -0.31
CA TYR A 109 18.98 -1.09 -1.56
C TYR A 109 17.55 -1.60 -1.44
N VAL A 110 16.72 -1.23 -2.41
CA VAL A 110 15.35 -1.73 -2.51
C VAL A 110 15.38 -2.95 -3.44
N ASN A 111 14.90 -4.09 -2.95
CA ASN A 111 14.83 -5.31 -3.75
C ASN A 111 13.66 -5.22 -4.73
N LEU A 112 13.98 -5.10 -6.02
CA LEU A 112 13.03 -5.00 -7.13
C LEU A 112 12.95 -6.30 -7.95
N SER A 113 13.60 -7.38 -7.48
CA SER A 113 13.59 -8.67 -8.15
C SER A 113 12.23 -9.34 -8.03
N GLY A 114 11.58 -9.61 -9.16
CA GLY A 114 10.28 -10.29 -9.24
C GLY A 114 10.29 -11.78 -8.87
N HIS A 115 11.42 -12.33 -8.40
CA HIS A 115 11.60 -13.75 -8.12
C HIS A 115 11.54 -14.13 -6.64
N SER A 116 11.33 -13.16 -5.73
CA SER A 116 11.15 -13.44 -4.30
C SER A 116 9.66 -13.48 -3.92
N PRO A 117 9.18 -14.48 -3.16
CA PRO A 117 7.82 -14.53 -2.61
C PRO A 117 7.51 -13.41 -1.60
N SER A 118 8.47 -12.55 -1.25
CA SER A 118 8.28 -11.35 -0.42
C SER A 118 7.64 -10.21 -1.23
N VAL A 119 6.40 -10.44 -1.64
CA VAL A 119 5.53 -9.62 -2.51
C VAL A 119 4.91 -8.47 -1.71
N GLY A 120 5.71 -7.44 -1.42
CA GLY A 120 5.23 -6.18 -0.84
C GLY A 120 5.18 -5.07 -1.88
N LEU A 121 6.34 -4.70 -2.42
CA LEU A 121 6.57 -3.45 -3.16
C LEU A 121 6.01 -3.41 -4.58
N LEU A 122 5.83 -4.59 -5.18
CA LEU A 122 5.20 -4.76 -6.49
C LEU A 122 3.68 -4.94 -6.36
N SER A 123 3.17 -5.11 -5.14
CA SER A 123 1.74 -5.30 -4.86
C SER A 123 1.02 -3.97 -4.73
N VAL A 124 -0.12 -3.84 -5.41
CA VAL A 124 -1.07 -2.74 -5.26
C VAL A 124 -1.49 -2.54 -3.80
N GLY A 125 -1.52 -3.62 -3.01
CA GLY A 125 -1.95 -3.57 -1.61
C GLY A 125 -0.93 -2.96 -0.65
N GLN A 126 0.34 -2.85 -1.04
CA GLN A 126 1.46 -2.36 -0.22
C GLN A 126 2.41 -1.51 -1.08
N PRO A 127 1.93 -0.38 -1.64
CA PRO A 127 2.74 0.48 -2.49
C PRO A 127 3.86 1.12 -1.68
N LEU A 128 4.83 1.74 -2.36
CA LEU A 128 5.79 2.64 -1.72
C LEU A 128 5.06 3.92 -1.29
N ALA A 129 5.47 4.53 -0.18
CA ALA A 129 4.96 5.85 0.19
C ALA A 129 6.08 6.88 0.17
N LEU A 130 5.95 7.87 -0.72
CA LEU A 130 6.82 9.03 -0.73
C LEU A 130 6.15 10.16 0.05
N VAL A 131 6.74 10.55 1.17
CA VAL A 131 6.29 11.66 1.99
C VAL A 131 7.18 12.87 1.68
N VAL A 132 6.63 13.91 1.08
CA VAL A 132 7.36 15.13 0.72
C VAL A 132 7.03 16.23 1.73
N HIS A 133 8.07 16.89 2.24
CA HIS A 133 7.95 18.04 3.15
C HIS A 133 7.96 19.36 2.36
N SER A 134 7.12 19.42 1.34
CA SER A 134 6.87 20.61 0.52
C SER A 134 5.36 20.76 0.37
N GLU A 135 4.88 22.00 0.26
CA GLU A 135 3.49 22.23 -0.07
C GLU A 135 3.16 21.65 -1.45
N ALA A 136 1.95 21.10 -1.56
CA ALA A 136 1.41 20.63 -2.84
C ALA A 136 1.33 21.75 -3.90
N SER A 137 1.21 23.01 -3.46
CA SER A 137 1.14 24.22 -4.29
C SER A 137 2.45 24.49 -5.08
N LEU A 138 3.59 24.03 -4.54
CA LEU A 138 4.92 24.23 -5.11
C LEU A 138 5.28 23.19 -6.17
N ARG A 139 4.45 22.16 -6.31
CA ARG A 139 4.53 21.19 -7.39
C ARG A 139 4.33 21.92 -8.71
N SER A 140 5.18 21.62 -9.70
CA SER A 140 5.05 22.22 -11.04
C SER A 140 3.61 22.06 -11.59
N LYS A 141 3.15 23.00 -12.41
CA LYS A 141 1.81 22.89 -13.05
C LYS A 141 1.82 22.04 -14.31
N GLU A 142 3.01 21.77 -14.85
CA GLU A 142 3.19 20.99 -16.06
C GLU A 142 2.85 19.51 -15.80
N ARG A 143 1.74 19.05 -16.38
CA ARG A 143 1.36 17.64 -16.34
C ARG A 143 1.99 16.96 -17.53
N VAL A 144 2.84 15.96 -17.26
CA VAL A 144 3.27 15.05 -18.33
C VAL A 144 2.04 14.25 -18.73
N GLU A 145 1.53 14.49 -19.93
CA GLU A 145 0.46 13.70 -20.54
C GLU A 145 1.00 12.28 -20.79
N THR A 146 0.77 11.39 -19.84
CA THR A 146 0.85 9.94 -20.12
C THR A 146 -0.41 9.55 -20.88
N SER A 147 -0.21 9.00 -22.08
CA SER A 147 -1.24 8.46 -22.96
C SER A 147 -2.30 7.69 -22.19
N SER A 148 -3.58 7.91 -22.52
CA SER A 148 -4.77 7.25 -21.97
C SER A 148 -4.68 5.72 -22.04
N GLU A 149 -4.00 5.11 -21.08
CA GLU A 149 -4.29 3.73 -20.71
C GLU A 149 -5.64 3.73 -20.01
N LEU A 150 -6.49 2.77 -20.34
CA LEU A 150 -7.75 2.54 -19.64
C LEU A 150 -7.44 2.40 -18.14
N LEU A 151 -7.91 3.36 -17.35
CA LEU A 151 -7.72 3.36 -15.91
C LEU A 151 -8.47 2.16 -15.33
N GLU A 152 -7.79 1.43 -14.47
CA GLU A 152 -8.32 0.21 -13.90
C GLU A 152 -9.24 0.54 -12.70
N THR A 153 -9.86 -0.48 -12.11
CA THR A 153 -10.48 -0.38 -10.77
C THR A 153 -9.69 -1.21 -9.77
N CYS A 154 -9.21 -0.61 -8.68
CA CYS A 154 -8.48 -1.34 -7.64
C CYS A 154 -9.38 -1.93 -6.55
N ASN A 155 -8.93 -3.06 -6.00
CA ASN A 155 -9.42 -3.56 -4.72
C ASN A 155 -8.79 -2.75 -3.58
N ILE A 156 -9.51 -1.71 -3.15
CA ILE A 156 -9.08 -0.80 -2.09
C ILE A 156 -9.19 -1.50 -0.73
N ASN A 157 -8.11 -1.45 0.06
CA ASN A 157 -8.13 -1.85 1.46
C ASN A 157 -8.74 -0.72 2.29
N TYR A 158 -9.78 -1.05 3.07
CA TYR A 158 -10.48 -0.10 3.92
C TYR A 158 -10.23 -0.35 5.40
N VAL A 159 -9.99 0.75 6.12
CA VAL A 159 -10.10 0.82 7.57
C VAL A 159 -11.53 1.22 7.91
N HIS A 160 -12.22 0.38 8.68
CA HIS A 160 -13.58 0.67 9.12
C HIS A 160 -13.54 1.31 10.49
N TYR A 161 -14.38 2.31 10.74
CA TYR A 161 -14.45 2.99 12.02
C TYR A 161 -15.89 3.33 12.40
N ARG A 162 -16.12 3.53 13.69
CA ARG A 162 -17.32 4.16 14.24
C ARG A 162 -16.89 5.33 15.08
N LEU A 163 -17.77 6.32 15.20
CA LEU A 163 -17.61 7.46 16.10
C LEU A 163 -18.64 7.33 17.21
N TYR A 164 -18.25 7.66 18.44
CA TYR A 164 -19.13 7.65 19.60
C TYR A 164 -19.08 9.00 20.31
N SER A 165 -20.20 9.41 20.88
CA SER A 165 -20.40 10.53 21.80
C SER A 165 -20.94 10.01 23.13
N GLU A 166 -21.21 10.89 24.09
CA GLU A 166 -21.85 10.49 25.35
C GLU A 166 -23.27 9.95 25.11
N GLU A 167 -23.92 10.43 24.04
CA GLU A 167 -25.27 10.05 23.62
C GLU A 167 -25.30 8.75 22.79
N GLY A 168 -24.13 8.21 22.42
CA GLY A 168 -23.99 6.98 21.65
C GLY A 168 -23.31 7.16 20.29
N ALA A 169 -23.57 6.22 19.37
CA ALA A 169 -22.91 6.18 18.06
C ALA A 169 -23.36 7.33 17.15
N LEU A 170 -22.40 8.05 16.58
CA LEU A 170 -22.64 9.16 15.66
C LEU A 170 -22.75 8.66 14.22
N VAL A 171 -23.52 9.37 13.39
CA VAL A 171 -23.57 9.14 11.94
C VAL A 171 -22.26 9.60 11.31
N SER A 172 -21.62 8.71 10.55
CA SER A 172 -20.38 9.01 9.82
C SER A 172 -20.68 9.69 8.48
N LYS A 173 -19.96 10.77 8.16
CA LYS A 173 -19.97 11.39 6.82
C LYS A 173 -19.38 10.48 5.75
N ARG A 174 -18.65 9.45 6.15
CA ARG A 174 -18.09 8.40 5.29
C ARG A 174 -18.81 7.06 5.46
N SER A 175 -20.06 7.10 5.91
CA SER A 175 -20.93 5.93 5.90
C SER A 175 -21.04 5.37 4.49
N PHE A 176 -21.04 4.04 4.40
CA PHE A 176 -21.14 3.33 3.12
C PHE A 176 -22.22 2.26 3.14
N LYS A 177 -22.84 2.05 4.30
CA LYS A 177 -23.86 1.04 4.52
C LYS A 177 -25.11 1.74 5.03
N GLU A 178 -26.16 1.69 4.22
CA GLU A 178 -27.44 2.36 4.52
C GLU A 178 -28.08 1.87 5.83
N GLY A 179 -28.00 0.57 6.11
CA GLY A 179 -28.50 -0.01 7.36
C GLY A 179 -27.60 0.18 8.58
N ASP A 180 -26.46 0.88 8.45
CA ASP A 180 -25.57 1.22 9.57
C ASP A 180 -24.85 2.55 9.29
N PRO A 181 -25.56 3.69 9.41
CA PRO A 181 -25.01 5.01 9.11
C PRO A 181 -23.89 5.43 10.07
N SER A 182 -23.70 4.71 11.18
CA SER A 182 -22.61 4.96 12.13
C SER A 182 -21.25 4.40 11.66
N LEU A 183 -21.27 3.45 10.71
CA LEU A 183 -20.07 2.76 10.26
C LEU A 183 -19.42 3.48 9.07
N GLY A 184 -18.36 4.22 9.37
CA GLY A 184 -17.49 4.86 8.39
C GLY A 184 -16.44 3.92 7.82
N ARG A 185 -15.90 4.30 6.65
CA ARG A 185 -14.72 3.64 6.06
C ARG A 185 -13.72 4.65 5.50
N LEU A 186 -12.44 4.33 5.62
CA LEU A 186 -11.32 5.09 5.07
C LEU A 186 -10.47 4.18 4.19
N ASN A 187 -10.08 4.68 3.02
CA ASN A 187 -9.04 4.03 2.22
C ASN A 187 -7.71 4.10 2.97
N ILE A 188 -7.04 2.95 3.15
CA ILE A 188 -5.76 2.90 3.86
C ILE A 188 -4.68 3.76 3.19
N LEU A 189 -4.73 3.90 1.87
CA LEU A 189 -3.81 4.72 1.09
C LEU A 189 -3.98 6.21 1.37
N SER A 190 -5.09 6.60 2.01
CA SER A 190 -5.32 7.97 2.45
C SER A 190 -4.74 8.30 3.82
N ILE A 191 -4.18 7.31 4.53
CA ILE A 191 -3.55 7.51 5.82
C ILE A 191 -2.05 7.69 5.58
N ARG A 192 -1.52 8.84 6.00
CA ARG A 192 -0.09 9.12 5.88
C ARG A 192 0.73 8.15 6.74
N PRO A 193 1.80 7.54 6.20
CA PRO A 193 2.76 6.85 7.04
C PRO A 193 3.58 7.83 7.91
N PRO A 194 4.07 7.39 9.08
CA PRO A 194 3.86 6.05 9.64
C PRO A 194 2.41 5.86 10.09
N HIS A 195 1.86 4.67 9.84
CA HIS A 195 0.50 4.33 10.24
C HIS A 195 0.40 4.21 11.76
N THR A 196 0.11 5.33 12.41
CA THR A 196 0.00 5.46 13.85
C THR A 196 -1.43 5.82 14.22
N VAL A 197 -1.78 5.63 15.49
CA VAL A 197 -3.03 6.13 16.04
C VAL A 197 -3.19 7.63 15.76
N TRP A 198 -2.11 8.40 15.84
CA TRP A 198 -2.11 9.84 15.56
C TRP A 198 -2.43 10.17 14.09
N THR A 199 -1.76 9.53 13.13
CA THR A 199 -1.99 9.82 11.69
C THR A 199 -3.38 9.36 11.25
N LEU A 200 -3.88 8.24 11.77
CA LEU A 200 -5.27 7.84 11.55
C LEU A 200 -6.24 8.84 12.18
N ARG A 201 -6.03 9.22 13.44
CA ARG A 201 -6.88 10.19 14.16
C ARG A 201 -7.00 11.50 13.40
N LYS A 202 -5.87 12.05 12.94
CA LYS A 202 -5.86 13.23 12.07
C LYS A 202 -6.67 13.01 10.80
N ARG A 203 -6.51 11.85 10.15
CA ARG A 203 -7.26 11.55 8.92
C ARG A 203 -8.76 11.46 9.15
N ILE A 204 -9.19 10.74 10.20
CA ILE A 204 -10.61 10.62 10.58
C ILE A 204 -11.18 12.00 10.92
N ALA A 205 -10.49 12.76 11.78
CA ALA A 205 -10.92 14.09 12.17
C ALA A 205 -11.13 14.99 10.94
N LYS A 206 -10.20 14.97 9.99
CA LYS A 206 -10.31 15.74 8.75
C LYS A 206 -11.51 15.31 7.87
N VAL A 207 -11.73 14.00 7.67
CA VAL A 207 -12.84 13.56 6.80
C VAL A 207 -14.21 13.66 7.44
N GLU A 208 -14.26 13.78 8.77
CA GLU A 208 -15.49 13.97 9.56
C GLU A 208 -15.72 15.44 9.94
N ASP A 209 -14.77 16.33 9.64
CA ASP A 209 -14.76 17.76 10.01
C ASP A 209 -14.82 17.98 11.53
N LEU A 210 -13.90 17.32 12.24
CA LEU A 210 -13.79 17.34 13.69
C LEU A 210 -12.42 17.88 14.08
N ASP A 211 -12.32 18.46 15.29
CA ASP A 211 -11.02 18.80 15.87
C ASP A 211 -10.28 17.49 16.23
N PRO A 212 -9.08 17.25 15.67
CA PRO A 212 -8.29 16.09 16.05
C PRO A 212 -8.04 16.06 17.55
N SER A 213 -7.90 17.17 18.27
CA SER A 213 -7.54 17.23 19.70
C SER A 213 -8.59 16.62 20.64
N GLY A 214 -9.86 16.58 20.23
CA GLY A 214 -10.95 15.95 21.00
C GLY A 214 -11.17 14.46 20.74
N LEU A 215 -10.54 13.87 19.72
CA LEU A 215 -10.69 12.45 19.43
C LEU A 215 -9.94 11.56 20.43
N GLN A 216 -10.48 10.42 20.80
CA GLN A 216 -9.69 9.35 21.42
C GLN A 216 -9.88 8.07 20.60
N ILE A 217 -8.84 7.25 20.48
CA ILE A 217 -8.94 5.96 19.79
C ILE A 217 -8.80 4.89 20.85
N LEU A 218 -9.85 4.08 21.00
CA LEU A 218 -9.95 3.07 22.06
C LEU A 218 -9.43 1.69 21.61
N ALA A 219 -9.27 1.45 20.30
CA ALA A 219 -8.79 0.18 19.77
C ALA A 219 -7.61 0.34 18.79
N ASP A 220 -6.56 -0.48 19.01
CA ASP A 220 -5.35 -0.59 18.18
C ASP A 220 -5.61 -1.44 16.93
N ILE A 221 -4.88 -1.14 15.86
CA ILE A 221 -5.25 -1.36 14.46
C ILE A 221 -4.27 -2.29 13.75
N PHE A 222 -3.20 -2.72 14.43
CA PHE A 222 -2.13 -3.50 13.79
C PHE A 222 -1.93 -4.90 14.39
N SER A 223 -2.91 -5.41 15.13
CA SER A 223 -2.87 -6.78 15.66
C SER A 223 -3.30 -7.79 14.60
N GLU A 224 -2.33 -8.54 14.06
CA GLU A 224 -2.57 -9.78 13.32
C GLU A 224 -3.16 -10.82 14.28
N THR A 225 -4.49 -10.97 14.30
CA THR A 225 -5.11 -12.08 15.02
C THR A 225 -5.00 -13.34 14.16
N ALA A 226 -4.07 -14.22 14.54
CA ALA A 226 -3.91 -15.55 13.97
C ALA A 226 -5.12 -16.42 14.34
N GLY A 227 -6.16 -16.38 13.51
CA GLY A 227 -7.30 -17.28 13.55
C GLY A 227 -7.46 -17.98 12.22
N ARG A 228 -7.49 -19.33 12.22
CA ARG A 228 -7.90 -20.14 11.07
C ARG A 228 -9.26 -19.62 10.57
N HIS A 229 -9.37 -19.47 9.25
CA HIS A 229 -10.42 -18.75 8.49
C HIS A 229 -10.09 -17.28 8.21
N ARG A 230 -9.40 -17.09 7.08
CA ARG A 230 -8.90 -15.84 6.51
C ARG A 230 -10.05 -14.86 6.23
N VAL A 231 -10.35 -13.99 7.18
CA VAL A 231 -10.96 -12.69 6.90
C VAL A 231 -10.08 -11.63 7.54
N LYS A 232 -9.15 -11.08 6.74
CA LYS A 232 -8.33 -9.92 7.13
C LYS A 232 -9.22 -8.68 7.16
N ARG A 233 -10.05 -8.54 8.21
CA ARG A 233 -10.90 -7.36 8.42
C ARG A 233 -10.26 -6.48 9.47
N TRP A 234 -9.68 -5.38 9.01
CA TRP A 234 -9.22 -4.28 9.84
C TRP A 234 -10.45 -3.45 10.24
N LEU A 235 -11.03 -3.78 11.39
CA LEU A 235 -12.10 -3.01 12.02
C LEU A 235 -11.52 -2.26 13.20
N VAL A 236 -11.67 -0.93 13.18
CA VAL A 236 -11.17 -0.01 14.19
C VAL A 236 -12.37 0.55 14.93
N TYR A 237 -12.30 0.68 16.24
CA TYR A 237 -13.31 1.36 17.03
C TYR A 237 -12.71 2.68 17.52
N VAL A 238 -13.30 3.81 17.13
CA VAL A 238 -12.86 5.15 17.55
C VAL A 238 -13.92 5.74 18.47
N VAL A 239 -13.58 5.95 19.73
CA VAL A 239 -14.52 6.50 20.72
C VAL A 239 -14.14 7.96 20.93
N LEU A 240 -14.96 8.90 20.45
CA LEU A 240 -14.74 10.27 20.89
C LEU A 240 -15.22 10.40 22.33
N SER A 241 -14.41 11.02 23.17
CA SER A 241 -14.89 11.71 24.35
C SER A 241 -14.81 13.18 24.00
N MET A 242 -15.86 13.70 23.38
CA MET A 242 -16.01 15.14 23.23
C MET A 242 -16.50 15.68 24.58
N ARG A 243 -15.61 16.32 25.36
CA ARG A 243 -16.09 17.39 26.23
C ARG A 243 -16.50 18.52 25.32
N LEU A 244 -17.79 18.62 25.01
CA LEU A 244 -18.35 19.73 24.26
C LEU A 244 -17.95 21.04 24.96
N PRO A 245 -17.22 21.97 24.30
CA PRO A 245 -17.19 23.33 24.80
C PRO A 245 -18.60 23.89 24.61
N HIS A 246 -19.17 24.35 25.72
CA HIS A 246 -20.48 24.99 25.82
C HIS A 246 -20.84 25.83 24.58
N TRP A 247 -22.07 25.62 24.11
CA TRP A 247 -22.91 26.54 23.36
C TRP A 247 -22.44 27.99 23.47
N ARG A 248 -21.92 28.57 22.38
CA ARG A 248 -22.04 30.01 22.18
C ARG A 248 -23.39 30.25 21.52
N GLU A 249 -24.39 30.48 22.35
CA GLU A 249 -25.48 31.38 22.01
C GLU A 249 -24.93 32.82 21.94
N TRP A 250 -25.67 33.66 21.21
CA TRP A 250 -25.45 35.07 20.83
C TRP A 250 -24.63 35.30 19.55
#